data_AF-A0A1R1XV48-F1
#
_entry.id   AF-A0A1R1XV48-F1
#
_cell.length_a   1.000
_cell.length_b   1.000
_cell.length_c   1.000
_cell.angle_alpha   90.00
_cell.angle_beta   90.00
_cell.angle_gamma   90.00
#
_symmetry.space_group_name_H-M   'P 1'
#
loop_
_entity.id
_entity.type
_entity.pdbx_description
1 polymer ?
#
loop_
_entity_poly.entity_id
_entity_poly.type
_entity_poly.pdbx_seq_one_letter_code
_entity_poly.pdbx_strand_id
1 'polypeptide(L)'
;MTFEFNPANYLVLEPINFSKKAPKNRPVFNKSTGGGPVKPYPKHVWSPSGGWWSQPKAWKKNTAIVAVGSTLLVSYIWYKSAKIERRTQYPHFWIPSMMWAKQFKENDPDFKPPVYRE
;
A
#
# COMPACT_ATOMS: atom_id res chain seq x y z
N MET A 1 -31.68 72.19 20.09
CA MET A 1 -31.38 71.17 21.12
C MET A 1 -32.70 70.84 21.80
N THR A 2 -33.37 69.78 21.35
CA THR A 2 -34.61 69.26 21.94
C THR A 2 -34.46 67.75 21.97
N PHE A 3 -34.11 67.22 23.14
CA PHE A 3 -34.02 65.79 23.41
C PHE A 3 -35.44 65.28 23.67
N GLU A 4 -36.02 64.56 22.71
CA GLU A 4 -37.21 63.74 22.99
C GLU A 4 -36.76 62.36 23.48
N PHE A 5 -37.13 62.06 24.73
CA PHE A 5 -36.91 60.79 25.39
C PHE A 5 -38.07 59.84 25.04
N ASN A 6 -37.82 58.86 24.16
CA ASN A 6 -38.79 57.81 23.84
C ASN A 6 -38.52 56.56 24.72
N PRO A 7 -39.43 56.18 25.64
CA PRO A 7 -39.18 55.12 26.63
C PRO A 7 -39.36 53.67 26.10
N ALA A 8 -39.47 53.43 24.79
CA ALA A 8 -39.88 52.13 24.25
C ALA A 8 -38.78 51.27 23.59
N ASN A 9 -37.50 51.50 23.85
CA ASN A 9 -36.42 50.64 23.33
C ASN A 9 -36.10 49.47 24.28
N TYR A 10 -36.98 48.46 24.29
CA TYR A 10 -36.65 47.12 24.79
C TYR A 10 -36.36 46.19 23.60
N LEU A 11 -35.25 45.48 23.70
CA LEU A 11 -34.72 44.55 22.71
C LEU A 11 -35.74 43.44 22.35
N VAL A 12 -36.40 43.58 21.20
CA VAL A 12 -37.08 42.45 20.56
C VAL A 12 -36.05 41.72 19.71
N LEU A 13 -35.51 40.61 20.21
CA LEU A 13 -34.76 39.67 19.39
C LEU A 13 -35.75 38.97 18.45
N GLU A 14 -35.83 39.43 17.21
CA GLU A 14 -36.48 38.72 16.11
C GLU A 14 -36.03 37.25 16.15
N PRO A 15 -36.94 36.24 16.19
CA PRO A 15 -36.54 34.85 16.09
C PRO A 15 -35.86 34.67 14.73
N ILE A 16 -34.63 34.16 14.75
CA ILE A 16 -33.87 33.86 13.55
C ILE A 16 -34.69 32.87 12.71
N ASN A 17 -35.39 33.38 11.70
CA ASN A 17 -36.09 32.59 10.71
C ASN A 17 -35.04 31.81 9.93
N PHE A 18 -34.75 30.59 10.39
CA PHE A 18 -33.90 29.63 9.68
C PHE A 18 -34.66 29.14 8.44
N SER A 19 -34.71 30.00 7.44
CA SER A 19 -35.19 29.70 6.09
C SER A 19 -34.31 28.57 5.53
N LYS A 20 -34.88 27.36 5.48
CA LYS A 20 -34.27 26.19 4.87
C LYS A 20 -34.14 26.38 3.35
N LYS A 21 -33.16 27.15 2.89
CA LYS A 21 -32.64 27.02 1.54
C LYS A 21 -31.14 26.77 1.60
N ALA A 22 -30.81 25.48 1.69
CA ALA A 22 -29.46 25.00 1.44
C ALA A 22 -29.03 25.47 0.03
N PRO A 23 -27.78 25.96 -0.14
CA PRO A 23 -27.31 26.43 -1.43
C PRO A 23 -27.32 25.28 -2.45
N LYS A 24 -27.89 25.54 -3.62
CA LYS A 24 -28.14 24.57 -4.71
C LYS A 24 -26.84 24.00 -5.33
N ASN A 25 -25.69 24.58 -5.00
CA ASN A 25 -24.40 24.28 -5.61
C ASN A 25 -23.42 23.67 -4.59
N ARG A 26 -23.83 22.61 -3.88
CA ARG A 26 -22.83 21.76 -3.22
C ARG A 26 -22.10 20.95 -4.30
N PRO A 27 -20.77 20.96 -4.36
CA PRO A 27 -20.06 20.06 -5.26
C PRO A 27 -20.46 18.64 -4.89
N VAL A 28 -21.11 17.94 -5.82
CA VAL A 28 -21.43 16.52 -5.69
C VAL A 28 -20.11 15.80 -5.47
N PHE A 29 -19.88 15.34 -4.25
CA PHE A 29 -18.69 14.58 -3.90
C PHE A 29 -18.82 13.18 -4.53
N ASN A 30 -18.63 13.12 -5.85
CA ASN A 30 -18.62 11.86 -6.57
C ASN A 30 -17.26 11.21 -6.37
N LYS A 31 -17.17 10.39 -5.32
CA LYS A 31 -16.68 9.00 -5.37
C LYS A 31 -16.75 8.45 -3.96
N SER A 32 -17.65 7.50 -3.75
CA SER A 32 -17.62 6.60 -2.60
C SER A 32 -16.33 5.78 -2.67
N THR A 33 -15.29 6.28 -2.02
CA THR A 33 -14.15 5.47 -1.57
C THR A 33 -14.43 5.28 -0.08
N GLY A 34 -14.56 4.04 0.37
CA GLY A 34 -15.08 3.65 1.69
C GLY A 34 -14.18 4.01 2.89
N GLY A 35 -13.74 5.25 2.99
CA GLY A 35 -13.17 5.85 4.20
C GLY A 35 -14.11 6.91 4.74
N GLY A 36 -14.31 6.94 6.05
CA GLY A 36 -15.10 7.98 6.72
C GLY A 36 -14.61 9.40 6.46
N PRO A 37 -15.30 10.43 6.99
CA PRO A 37 -15.03 11.83 6.67
C PRO A 37 -13.56 12.19 6.88
N VAL A 38 -12.94 12.73 5.83
CA VAL A 38 -11.52 13.00 5.80
C VAL A 38 -11.16 14.29 6.51
N LYS A 39 -10.29 14.21 7.54
CA LYS A 39 -9.73 15.39 8.19
C LYS A 39 -8.90 16.17 7.17
N PRO A 40 -9.02 17.51 7.11
CA PRO A 40 -8.21 18.31 6.19
C PRO A 40 -6.72 18.16 6.53
N TYR A 41 -5.90 18.02 5.49
CA TYR A 41 -4.45 17.91 5.60
C TYR A 41 -3.76 18.75 4.51
N PRO A 42 -2.51 19.19 4.73
CA PRO A 42 -1.75 19.94 3.72
C PRO A 42 -1.38 19.04 2.53
N LYS A 43 -1.82 19.41 1.32
CA LYS A 43 -1.59 18.62 0.09
C LYS A 43 -0.23 18.86 -0.58
N HIS A 44 0.47 19.92 -0.19
CA HIS A 44 1.75 20.31 -0.77
C HIS A 44 2.94 19.57 -0.15
N VAL A 45 2.73 18.85 0.95
CA VAL A 45 3.78 18.09 1.62
C VAL A 45 3.92 16.74 0.92
N TRP A 46 5.12 16.46 0.42
CA TRP A 46 5.47 15.19 -0.19
C TRP A 46 6.42 14.39 0.72
N SER A 47 6.13 13.11 0.89
CA SER A 47 6.97 12.16 1.61
C SER A 47 7.21 10.93 0.74
N PRO A 48 8.43 10.35 0.74
CA PRO A 48 8.77 9.22 -0.12
C PRO A 48 7.94 7.95 0.16
N SER A 49 7.50 7.76 1.40
CA SER A 49 6.64 6.64 1.84
C SER A 49 5.14 6.87 1.61
N GLY A 50 4.74 8.05 1.11
CA GLY A 50 3.36 8.49 1.04
C GLY A 50 2.99 9.46 2.18
N GLY A 51 1.90 10.20 1.98
CA GLY A 51 1.33 11.14 2.96
C GLY A 51 0.03 10.64 3.59
N TRP A 52 -0.75 11.57 4.12
CA TRP A 52 -2.06 11.28 4.73
C TRP A 52 -3.00 10.57 3.75
N TRP A 53 -3.35 9.33 4.10
CA TRP A 53 -4.40 8.51 3.45
C TRP A 53 -4.14 8.32 1.95
N SER A 54 -2.89 7.99 1.67
CA SER A 54 -2.39 7.76 0.32
C SER A 54 -3.09 6.57 -0.33
N GLN A 55 -4.09 6.85 -1.17
CA GLN A 55 -4.71 5.86 -2.05
C GLN A 55 -4.47 6.26 -3.51
N PRO A 56 -3.26 6.00 -4.05
CA PRO A 56 -2.96 6.33 -5.43
C PRO A 56 -3.88 5.53 -6.36
N LYS A 57 -4.46 6.21 -7.35
CA LYS A 57 -5.42 5.61 -8.30
C LYS A 57 -4.84 4.38 -9.04
N ALA A 58 -3.52 4.31 -9.19
CA ALA A 58 -2.79 3.27 -9.92
C ALA A 58 -2.00 2.29 -9.02
N TRP A 59 -2.37 2.12 -7.75
CA TRP A 59 -1.61 1.27 -6.79
C TRP A 59 -1.34 -0.15 -7.34
N LYS A 60 -2.34 -0.79 -7.97
CA LYS A 60 -2.22 -2.14 -8.55
C LYS A 60 -1.10 -2.24 -9.58
N LYS A 61 -1.04 -1.26 -10.49
CA LYS A 61 -0.03 -1.23 -11.56
C LYS A 61 1.36 -1.00 -10.99
N ASN A 62 1.49 -0.07 -10.04
CA ASN A 62 2.78 0.23 -9.42
C ASN A 62 3.33 -0.97 -8.65
N THR A 63 2.49 -1.67 -7.87
CA THR A 63 2.90 -2.90 -7.18
C THR A 63 3.23 -4.02 -8.15
N ALA A 64 2.48 -4.15 -9.26
CA ALA A 64 2.78 -5.16 -10.28
C ALA A 64 4.16 -4.93 -10.92
N ILE A 65 4.52 -3.68 -11.23
CA ILE A 65 5.85 -3.34 -11.79
C ILE A 65 6.96 -3.71 -10.81
N VAL A 66 6.81 -3.33 -9.54
CA VAL A 66 7.81 -3.64 -8.50
C VAL A 66 7.93 -5.15 -8.31
N ALA A 67 6.81 -5.87 -8.22
CA ALA A 67 6.81 -7.32 -8.06
C ALA A 67 7.53 -8.02 -9.23
N VAL A 68 7.21 -7.65 -10.48
CA VAL A 68 7.87 -8.19 -11.67
C VAL A 68 9.37 -7.88 -11.64
N GLY A 69 9.75 -6.64 -11.34
CA GLY A 69 11.15 -6.25 -11.23
C GLY A 69 11.91 -7.05 -10.18
N SER A 70 11.34 -7.21 -8.98
CA SER A 70 11.92 -8.01 -7.90
C SER A 70 12.06 -9.49 -8.27
N THR A 71 11.03 -10.10 -8.88
CA THR A 71 11.07 -11.50 -9.30
C THR A 71 12.14 -11.75 -10.36
N LEU A 72 12.29 -10.83 -11.33
CA LEU A 72 13.35 -10.93 -12.34
C LEU A 72 14.75 -10.85 -11.72
N LEU A 73 14.96 -9.90 -10.81
CA LEU A 73 16.25 -9.74 -10.14
C LEU A 73 16.61 -10.98 -9.30
N VAL A 74 15.67 -11.44 -8.47
CA VAL A 74 15.88 -12.60 -7.59
C VAL A 74 16.11 -13.87 -8.40
N SER A 75 15.32 -14.09 -9.46
CA SER A 75 15.49 -15.27 -10.31
C SER A 75 16.84 -15.29 -11.04
N TYR A 76 17.32 -14.13 -11.50
CA TYR A 76 18.66 -14.01 -12.10
C TYR A 76 19.78 -14.31 -11.12
N ILE A 77 19.72 -13.73 -9.91
CA ILE A 77 20.70 -13.96 -8.85
C ILE A 77 20.71 -15.44 -8.45
N TRP A 78 19.53 -16.03 -8.25
CA TRP A 78 19.38 -17.44 -7.93
C TRP A 78 19.97 -18.34 -9.03
N TYR A 79 19.67 -18.07 -10.30
CA TYR A 79 20.22 -18.81 -11.44
C TYR A 79 21.74 -18.75 -11.50
N LYS A 80 22.32 -17.57 -11.29
CA LYS A 80 23.78 -17.39 -11.25
C LYS A 80 24.39 -18.10 -10.04
N SER A 81 23.77 -17.98 -8.87
CA SER A 81 24.20 -18.65 -7.64
C SER A 81 24.22 -20.17 -7.82
N ALA A 82 23.12 -20.75 -8.31
CA ALA A 82 22.98 -22.19 -8.49
C ALA A 82 23.98 -22.77 -9.52
N LYS A 83 24.44 -21.96 -10.49
CA LYS A 83 25.46 -22.36 -11.47
C LYS A 83 26.88 -22.38 -10.91
N ILE A 84 27.17 -21.50 -9.95
CA ILE A 84 28.51 -21.33 -9.36
C ILE A 84 28.70 -22.29 -8.18
N GLU A 85 27.63 -22.57 -7.45
CA GLU A 85 27.66 -23.42 -6.26
C GLU A 85 28.20 -24.82 -6.57
N ARG A 86 29.24 -25.22 -5.83
CA ARG A 86 29.81 -26.57 -5.87
C ARG A 86 29.97 -27.06 -4.43
N ARG A 87 29.36 -28.19 -4.09
CA ARG A 87 29.50 -28.86 -2.79
C ARG A 87 30.64 -29.87 -2.83
N THR A 88 31.53 -29.83 -1.85
CA THR A 88 32.61 -30.82 -1.74
C THR A 88 32.10 -32.18 -1.25
N GLN A 89 31.06 -32.19 -0.42
CA GLN A 89 30.42 -33.40 0.08
C GLN A 89 29.00 -33.56 -0.47
N TYR A 90 28.64 -34.82 -0.73
CA TYR A 90 27.29 -35.21 -1.03
C TYR A 90 26.40 -35.15 0.21
N PRO A 91 25.11 -34.83 0.04
CA PRO A 91 24.18 -34.74 1.16
C PRO A 91 23.85 -36.14 1.70
N HIS A 92 23.72 -36.23 3.02
CA HIS A 92 23.39 -37.46 3.72
C HIS A 92 21.87 -37.74 3.78
N PHE A 93 21.04 -36.72 3.53
CA PHE A 93 19.59 -36.77 3.53
C PHE A 93 19.02 -35.99 2.34
N TRP A 94 17.74 -36.17 2.04
CA TRP A 94 17.10 -35.44 0.95
C TRP A 94 16.97 -33.95 1.30
N ILE A 95 17.42 -33.09 0.39
CA ILE A 95 17.37 -31.63 0.54
C ILE A 95 16.76 -31.05 -0.75
N PRO A 96 15.87 -30.05 -0.69
CA PRO A 96 15.23 -29.48 -1.88
C PRO A 96 16.24 -28.93 -2.90
N SER A 97 17.41 -28.45 -2.45
CA SER A 97 18.48 -27.97 -3.32
C SER A 97 19.02 -29.00 -4.31
N MET A 98 18.77 -30.28 -4.08
CA MET A 98 19.12 -31.36 -5.02
C MET A 98 18.38 -31.21 -6.36
N MET A 99 17.20 -30.58 -6.39
CA MET A 99 16.41 -30.43 -7.62
C MET A 99 17.01 -29.45 -8.64
N TRP A 100 17.86 -28.52 -8.20
CA TRP A 100 18.40 -27.46 -9.06
C TRP A 100 19.91 -27.33 -9.04
N ALA A 101 20.60 -27.94 -8.08
CA ALA A 101 22.05 -27.88 -8.04
C ALA A 101 22.68 -28.65 -9.20
N LYS A 102 23.64 -28.00 -9.87
CA LYS A 102 24.35 -28.51 -11.06
C LYS A 102 24.92 -29.92 -10.87
N GLN A 103 25.40 -30.22 -9.66
CA GLN A 103 26.08 -31.49 -9.35
C GLN A 103 25.20 -32.71 -9.55
N PHE A 104 23.93 -32.63 -9.15
CA PHE A 104 22.97 -33.72 -9.30
C PHE A 104 22.37 -33.77 -10.70
N LYS A 105 22.60 -32.77 -11.56
CA LYS A 105 22.10 -32.79 -12.93
C LYS A 105 23.14 -33.29 -13.93
N GLU A 106 24.41 -32.95 -13.70
CA GLU A 106 25.50 -33.24 -14.65
C GLU A 106 26.40 -34.40 -14.23
N ASN A 107 26.77 -34.49 -12.95
CA ASN A 107 27.72 -35.51 -12.51
C ASN A 107 27.00 -36.81 -12.12
N ASP A 108 25.93 -36.70 -11.31
CA ASP A 108 25.22 -37.86 -10.76
C ASP A 108 23.69 -37.68 -10.78
N PRO A 109 23.03 -37.89 -11.94
CA PRO A 109 21.57 -37.73 -12.10
C PRO A 109 20.75 -38.68 -11.24
N ASP A 110 21.25 -39.89 -10.99
CA ASP A 110 20.55 -40.92 -10.22
C ASP A 110 20.94 -40.95 -8.73
N PHE A 111 21.63 -39.92 -8.25
CA PHE A 111 22.04 -39.85 -6.85
C PHE A 111 20.83 -39.85 -5.91
N LYS A 112 20.78 -40.84 -5.03
CA LYS A 112 19.82 -40.92 -3.92
C LYS A 112 20.61 -40.89 -2.62
N PRO A 113 20.21 -40.06 -1.64
CA PRO A 113 20.87 -40.05 -0.35
C PRO A 113 20.69 -41.43 0.31
N PRO A 114 21.65 -41.88 1.12
CA PRO A 114 21.53 -43.14 1.84
C PRO A 114 20.29 -43.10 2.74
N VAL A 115 19.46 -44.14 2.66
CA VAL A 115 18.33 -44.30 3.57
C VAL A 115 18.87 -44.98 4.83
N TYR A 116 18.99 -44.22 5.92
CA TYR A 116 19.29 -44.81 7.21
C TYR A 116 18.07 -45.59 7.68
N ARG A 117 18.26 -46.88 8.00
CA ARG A 117 17.26 -47.70 8.67
C ARG A 117 17.51 -47.52 10.17
N GLU A 118 16.50 -47.02 10.88
CA GLU A 118 16.49 -46.97 12.35
C GLU A 118 16.55 -48.38 12.96
#